data_AF-A0A1F9AJS9-F1
#
_entry.id   AF-A0A1F9AJS9-F1
#
_cell.length_a   1.000
_cell.length_b   1.000
_cell.length_c   1.000
_cell.angle_alpha   90.00
_cell.angle_beta   90.00
_cell.angle_gamma   90.00
#
_symmetry.space_group_name_H-M   'P 1'
#
loop_
_entity.id
_entity.type
_entity.pdbx_description
1 polymer ?
#
loop_
_entity_poly.entity_id
_entity_poly.type
_entity_poly.pdbx_seq_one_letter_code
_entity_poly.pdbx_strand_id
1 'polypeptide(L)'
;MTISGILMGVLSTLLLRTRRSAWRTPPRKDSAAHDYAGAFLVIWNEIEVTLRNIASRSLGESAALAPLSKIVEVLTHKQVLATSDQKRLLWLLEVRNEIVHGRKDHVSNSQILSVLREAEFQLKRLSNISMK
;
A
#
# COMPACT_ATOMS: atom_id res chain seq x y z
N MET A 1 -25.11 15.04 34.56
CA MET A 1 -23.74 14.90 35.09
C MET A 1 -23.62 13.53 35.75
N THR A 2 -22.85 12.62 35.18
CA THR A 2 -22.37 11.38 35.82
C THR A 2 -20.97 11.11 35.27
N ILE A 3 -19.97 11.22 36.15
CA ILE A 3 -18.57 10.87 35.93
C ILE A 3 -18.39 9.45 36.47
N SER A 4 -17.85 8.54 35.65
CA SER A 4 -17.21 7.24 36.00
C SER A 4 -16.91 6.53 34.67
N GLY A 5 -15.75 5.98 34.34
CA GLY A 5 -14.42 5.83 34.93
C GLY A 5 -13.52 5.22 33.83
N ILE A 6 -12.34 5.80 33.59
CA ILE A 6 -10.99 5.21 33.77
C ILE A 6 -10.72 3.85 33.09
N LEU A 7 -9.78 3.91 32.13
CA LEU A 7 -8.74 2.95 31.70
C LEU A 7 -8.97 1.44 31.85
N MET A 8 -8.97 0.73 30.71
CA MET A 8 -8.25 -0.55 30.44
C MET A 8 -8.38 -0.84 28.92
N GLY A 9 -7.37 -1.22 28.14
CA GLY A 9 -6.01 -1.63 28.45
C GLY A 9 -5.10 -1.54 27.23
N VAL A 10 -3.88 -1.11 27.49
CA VAL A 10 -2.71 -1.31 26.64
C VAL A 10 -2.13 -2.70 26.99
N LEU A 11 -1.41 -3.31 26.05
CA LEU A 11 -0.68 -4.59 26.07
C LEU A 11 -1.46 -5.84 25.62
N SER A 12 -1.22 -6.22 24.37
CA SER A 12 -0.89 -7.61 24.02
C SER A 12 0.14 -7.61 22.90
N THR A 13 1.40 -7.38 23.30
CA THR A 13 2.58 -7.71 22.50
C THR A 13 2.76 -9.22 22.45
N LEU A 14 3.24 -9.69 21.28
CA LEU A 14 3.93 -10.97 21.06
C LEU A 14 3.17 -12.24 21.47
N LEU A 15 2.54 -12.90 20.49
CA LEU A 15 2.59 -14.35 20.30
C LEU A 15 2.02 -14.69 18.92
N LEU A 16 2.89 -14.89 17.93
CA LEU A 16 2.79 -15.91 16.85
C LEU A 16 3.97 -15.75 15.88
N ARG A 17 5.18 -15.82 16.46
CA ARG A 17 6.34 -16.39 15.76
C ARG A 17 6.05 -17.88 15.61
N THR A 18 6.19 -18.40 14.39
CA THR A 18 6.08 -19.82 13.96
C THR A 18 4.69 -20.37 13.60
N ARG A 19 4.25 -20.09 12.36
CA ARG A 19 3.53 -21.09 11.54
C ARG A 19 4.19 -21.21 10.16
N ARG A 20 5.38 -21.82 10.16
CA ARG A 20 5.86 -22.61 9.01
C ARG A 20 5.16 -23.96 9.10
N SER A 21 4.12 -24.21 8.29
CA SER A 21 3.85 -25.55 7.74
C SER A 21 2.64 -25.55 6.82
N ALA A 22 2.86 -26.16 5.64
CA ALA A 22 1.91 -26.93 4.86
C ALA A 22 0.70 -26.22 4.20
N TRP A 23 0.99 -25.54 3.09
CA TRP A 23 0.16 -25.70 1.88
C TRP A 23 1.08 -26.23 0.77
N ARG A 24 1.27 -27.56 0.74
CA ARG A 24 1.79 -28.27 -0.43
C ARG A 24 0.61 -28.48 -1.39
N THR A 25 0.28 -27.45 -2.15
CA THR A 25 -0.39 -27.64 -3.44
C THR A 25 0.72 -27.97 -4.44
N PRO A 26 0.65 -29.08 -5.20
CA PRO A 26 1.68 -29.35 -6.20
C PRO A 26 1.68 -28.18 -7.21
N PRO A 27 2.85 -27.61 -7.55
CA PRO A 27 2.90 -26.56 -8.55
C PRO A 27 2.46 -27.17 -9.88
N ARG A 28 1.31 -26.72 -10.38
CA ARG A 28 0.89 -26.97 -11.77
C ARG A 28 2.04 -26.49 -12.65
N LYS A 29 2.63 -27.42 -13.39
CA LYS A 29 3.93 -27.30 -14.08
C LYS A 29 3.88 -26.41 -15.34
N ASP A 30 2.97 -25.43 -15.37
CA ASP A 30 2.74 -24.48 -16.46
C ASP A 30 2.76 -22.99 -16.01
N SER A 31 3.00 -22.70 -14.72
CA SER A 31 2.81 -21.35 -14.15
C SER A 31 4.08 -20.63 -13.66
N ALA A 32 5.23 -20.87 -14.30
CA ALA A 32 6.32 -19.88 -14.29
C ALA A 32 6.03 -18.69 -15.23
N ALA A 33 4.76 -18.50 -15.61
CA ALA A 33 4.25 -17.31 -16.24
C ALA A 33 4.30 -16.17 -15.21
N HIS A 34 5.32 -15.31 -15.35
CA HIS A 34 5.50 -14.01 -14.71
C HIS A 34 4.36 -13.57 -13.75
N ASP A 35 4.57 -13.75 -12.45
CA ASP A 35 3.64 -13.26 -11.41
C ASP A 35 3.79 -11.74 -11.23
N TYR A 36 3.36 -10.98 -12.25
CA TYR A 36 3.38 -9.52 -12.23
C TYR A 36 2.52 -8.95 -11.11
N ALA A 37 1.47 -9.65 -10.70
CA ALA A 37 0.59 -9.21 -9.62
C ALA A 37 1.29 -9.28 -8.27
N GLY A 38 2.01 -10.37 -7.99
CA GLY A 38 2.86 -10.50 -6.82
C GLY A 38 3.93 -9.40 -6.78
N ALA A 39 4.63 -9.18 -7.90
CA ALA A 39 5.62 -8.10 -8.01
C ALA A 39 5.01 -6.71 -7.76
N PHE A 40 3.84 -6.43 -8.34
CA PHE A 40 3.13 -5.17 -8.11
C PHE A 40 2.77 -4.97 -6.64
N LEU A 41 2.27 -6.01 -5.94
CA LEU A 41 1.93 -5.89 -4.53
C LEU A 41 3.13 -5.59 -3.62
N VAL A 42 4.32 -6.09 -3.99
CA VAL A 42 5.57 -5.74 -3.29
C VAL A 42 5.88 -4.25 -3.46
N ILE A 43 5.90 -3.75 -4.70
CA ILE A 43 6.15 -2.33 -4.98
C ILE A 43 5.08 -1.44 -4.36
N TRP A 44 3.81 -1.85 -4.38
CA TRP A 44 2.72 -1.14 -3.73
C TRP A 44 2.97 -0.96 -2.23
N ASN A 45 3.44 -2.00 -1.54
CA ASN A 45 3.76 -1.91 -0.12
C ASN A 45 4.87 -0.87 0.15
N GLU A 46 5.87 -0.78 -0.73
CA GLU A 46 6.91 0.25 -0.63
C GLU A 46 6.36 1.67 -0.86
N ILE A 47 5.45 1.84 -1.83
CA ILE A 47 4.73 3.10 -2.06
C ILE A 47 3.93 3.50 -0.81
N GLU A 48 3.18 2.57 -0.23
CA GLU A 48 2.39 2.81 0.98
C GLU A 48 3.27 3.28 2.14
N VAL A 49 4.36 2.56 2.43
CA VAL A 49 5.31 2.95 3.49
C VAL A 49 5.89 4.34 3.21
N THR A 50 6.23 4.63 1.95
CA THR A 50 6.82 5.93 1.56
C THR A 50 5.82 7.07 1.73
N LEU A 51 4.57 6.88 1.31
CA LEU A 51 3.51 7.87 1.50
C LEU A 51 3.24 8.16 2.97
N ARG A 52 3.20 7.11 3.81
CA ARG A 52 3.03 7.27 5.27
C ARG A 52 4.21 8.00 5.90
N ASN A 53 5.43 7.73 5.45
CA ASN A 53 6.62 8.46 5.91
C ASN A 53 6.57 9.94 5.52
N ILE A 54 6.20 10.26 4.28
CA ILE A 54 6.03 11.65 3.82
C ILE A 54 4.93 12.34 4.66
N ALA A 55 3.79 11.68 4.85
CA ALA A 55 2.70 12.22 5.67
C ALA A 55 3.14 12.49 7.11
N SER A 56 3.87 11.56 7.74
CA SER A 56 4.40 11.72 9.09
C SER A 56 5.30 12.95 9.20
N ARG A 57 6.23 13.12 8.25
CA ARG A 57 7.19 14.24 8.27
C ARG A 57 6.55 15.58 7.95
N SER A 58 5.66 15.62 6.96
CA SER A 58 5.07 16.88 6.48
C SER A 58 3.88 17.35 7.31
N LEU A 59 3.14 16.43 7.95
CA LEU A 59 1.85 16.71 8.60
C LEU A 59 1.77 16.21 10.06
N GLY A 60 2.78 15.49 10.53
CA GLY A 60 2.83 14.87 11.85
C GLY A 60 2.42 13.40 11.87
N GLU A 61 2.85 12.66 12.90
CA GLU A 61 2.68 11.20 13.00
C GLU A 61 1.21 10.74 12.91
N SER A 62 0.27 11.52 13.44
CA SER A 62 -1.15 11.20 13.37
C SER A 62 -1.69 11.14 11.94
N ALA A 63 -1.13 11.93 11.01
CA ALA A 63 -1.51 11.91 9.61
C ALA A 63 -1.10 10.61 8.91
N ALA A 64 -0.01 9.98 9.34
CA ALA A 64 0.47 8.72 8.77
C ALA A 64 -0.47 7.52 9.05
N LEU A 65 -1.36 7.65 10.04
CA LEU A 65 -2.35 6.63 10.41
C LEU A 65 -3.65 6.73 9.60
N ALA A 66 -3.85 7.80 8.83
CA ALA A 66 -5.04 7.99 8.03
C ALA A 66 -5.15 6.96 6.88
N PRO A 67 -6.35 6.76 6.30
CA PRO A 67 -6.51 6.01 5.06
C PRO A 67 -5.64 6.57 3.94
N LEU A 68 -5.06 5.71 3.10
CA LEU A 68 -4.12 6.13 2.05
C LEU A 68 -4.71 7.14 1.07
N SER A 69 -5.98 6.95 0.67
CA SER A 69 -6.67 7.92 -0.19
C SER A 69 -6.68 9.31 0.43
N LYS A 70 -6.90 9.41 1.75
CA LYS A 70 -6.87 10.68 2.47
C LYS A 70 -5.46 11.25 2.59
N ILE A 71 -4.45 10.40 2.83
CA ILE A 71 -3.05 10.82 2.83
C ILE A 71 -2.68 11.47 1.49
N VAL A 72 -2.99 10.81 0.37
CA VAL A 72 -2.69 11.33 -0.97
C VAL A 72 -3.42 12.67 -1.21
N GLU A 73 -4.70 12.75 -0.90
CA GLU A 73 -5.49 13.99 -1.04
C GLU A 73 -4.88 15.16 -0.25
N VAL A 74 -4.55 14.95 1.02
CA VAL A 74 -4.00 16.02 1.88
C VAL A 74 -2.59 16.42 1.43
N LEU A 75 -1.73 15.47 1.05
CA LEU A 75 -0.40 15.77 0.55
C LEU A 75 -0.45 16.56 -0.77
N THR A 76 -1.41 16.28 -1.65
CA THR A 76 -1.64 17.10 -2.86
C THR A 76 -2.18 18.48 -2.53
N HIS A 77 -3.16 18.59 -1.62
CA HIS A 77 -3.69 19.88 -1.18
C HIS A 77 -2.61 20.77 -0.55
N LYS A 78 -1.65 20.16 0.16
CA LYS A 78 -0.48 20.85 0.74
C LYS A 78 0.66 21.06 -0.24
N GLN A 79 0.47 20.77 -1.52
CA GLN A 79 1.44 20.91 -2.61
C GLN A 79 2.74 20.09 -2.41
N VAL A 80 2.71 19.07 -1.54
CA VAL A 80 3.83 18.11 -1.37
C VAL A 80 3.86 17.15 -2.56
N LEU A 81 2.68 16.76 -3.06
CA LEU A 81 2.51 15.95 -4.27
C LEU A 81 1.91 16.78 -5.39
N ALA A 82 2.29 16.49 -6.64
CA ALA A 82 1.64 17.09 -7.80
C ALA A 82 0.25 16.46 -8.01
N THR A 83 -0.69 17.22 -8.59
CA THR A 83 -2.03 16.72 -8.93
C THR A 83 -2.00 15.54 -9.90
N SER A 84 -0.98 15.46 -10.76
CA SER A 84 -0.77 14.32 -11.64
C SER A 84 -0.43 13.03 -10.88
N ASP A 85 0.30 13.13 -9.77
CA ASP A 85 0.64 11.98 -8.92
C ASP A 85 -0.57 11.50 -8.14
N GLN A 86 -1.42 12.42 -7.67
CA GLN A 86 -2.68 12.07 -7.00
C GLN A 86 -3.50 11.09 -7.84
N LYS A 87 -3.76 11.45 -9.10
CA LYS A 87 -4.58 10.63 -10.01
C LYS A 87 -3.96 9.24 -10.21
N ARG A 88 -2.63 9.18 -10.39
CA ARG A 88 -1.90 7.92 -10.62
C ARG A 88 -1.89 7.04 -9.37
N LEU A 89 -1.64 7.61 -8.19
CA LEU A 89 -1.62 6.87 -6.92
C LEU A 89 -3.00 6.34 -6.54
N LEU A 90 -4.08 7.10 -6.78
CA LEU A 90 -5.44 6.64 -6.55
C LEU A 90 -5.83 5.50 -7.50
N TRP A 91 -5.43 5.59 -8.77
CA TRP A 91 -5.61 4.49 -9.71
C TRP A 91 -4.84 3.23 -9.28
N LEU A 92 -3.59 3.35 -8.84
CA LEU A 92 -2.82 2.21 -8.31
C LEU A 92 -3.48 1.59 -7.06
N LEU A 93 -4.08 2.41 -6.19
CA LEU A 93 -4.84 1.94 -5.02
C LEU A 93 -6.07 1.11 -5.44
N GLU A 94 -6.80 1.56 -6.47
CA GLU A 94 -7.94 0.83 -7.03
C GLU A 94 -7.51 -0.52 -7.57
N VAL A 95 -6.45 -0.56 -8.38
CA VAL A 95 -5.91 -1.82 -8.94
C VAL A 95 -5.44 -2.76 -7.84
N ARG A 96 -4.80 -2.25 -6.78
CA ARG A 96 -4.43 -3.05 -5.60
C ARG A 96 -5.66 -3.67 -4.94
N ASN A 97 -6.74 -2.91 -4.79
CA ASN A 97 -7.97 -3.43 -4.20
C ASN A 97 -8.60 -4.51 -5.07
N GLU A 98 -8.62 -4.36 -6.39
CA GLU A 98 -9.07 -5.41 -7.31
C GLU A 98 -8.24 -6.69 -7.18
N ILE A 99 -6.91 -6.55 -7.14
CA ILE A 99 -5.97 -7.66 -6.99
C ILE A 99 -6.15 -8.40 -5.66
N VAL A 100 -6.27 -7.68 -4.55
CA VAL A 100 -6.37 -8.24 -3.19
C VAL A 100 -7.73 -8.87 -2.93
N HIS A 101 -8.81 -8.28 -3.47
CA HIS A 101 -10.15 -8.82 -3.33
C HIS A 101 -10.49 -9.91 -4.36
N GLY A 102 -9.50 -10.41 -5.10
CA GLY A 102 -9.69 -11.51 -6.04
C GLY A 102 -10.52 -11.14 -7.28
N ARG A 103 -10.71 -9.85 -7.57
CA ARG A 103 -11.41 -9.37 -8.78
C ARG A 103 -10.48 -9.30 -10.01
N LYS A 104 -9.37 -10.05 -9.97
CA LYS A 104 -8.31 -10.10 -10.99
C LYS A 104 -8.80 -10.54 -12.37
N ASP A 105 -9.94 -11.22 -12.43
CA ASP A 105 -10.53 -11.68 -13.70
C ASP A 105 -10.79 -10.53 -14.70
N HIS A 106 -10.81 -9.29 -14.21
CA HIS A 106 -10.97 -8.07 -15.02
C HIS A 106 -9.64 -7.44 -15.48
N VAL A 107 -8.48 -7.91 -15.01
CA VAL A 107 -7.17 -7.29 -15.29
C VAL A 107 -6.25 -8.29 -15.99
N SER A 108 -5.99 -8.06 -17.27
CA SER A 108 -5.10 -8.92 -18.06
C SER A 108 -3.64 -8.78 -17.62
N ASN A 109 -2.81 -9.80 -17.85
CA ASN A 109 -1.39 -9.77 -17.49
C ASN A 109 -0.63 -8.59 -18.15
N SER A 110 -1.02 -8.18 -19.37
CA SER A 110 -0.43 -7.02 -20.03
C SER A 110 -0.80 -5.70 -19.34
N GLN A 111 -2.03 -5.59 -18.81
CA GLN A 111 -2.44 -4.46 -17.98
C GLN A 111 -1.65 -4.44 -16.66
N ILE A 112 -1.49 -5.59 -15.99
CA ILE A 112 -0.72 -5.66 -14.74
C ILE A 112 0.75 -5.25 -14.96
N LEU A 113 1.35 -5.61 -16.10
CA LEU A 113 2.71 -5.15 -16.43
C LEU A 113 2.79 -3.61 -16.57
N SER A 114 1.78 -2.98 -17.17
CA SER A 114 1.72 -1.51 -17.27
C SER A 114 1.53 -0.85 -15.91
N VAL A 115 0.71 -1.44 -15.05
CA VAL A 115 0.49 -1.02 -13.65
C VAL A 115 1.80 -1.12 -12.86
N LEU A 116 2.53 -2.22 -13.01
CA LEU A 116 3.81 -2.44 -12.34
C LEU A 116 4.83 -1.34 -12.71
N ARG A 117 4.98 -1.04 -14.01
CA ARG A 117 5.90 0.03 -14.46
C ARG A 117 5.51 1.40 -13.93
N GLU A 118 4.21 1.71 -13.89
CA GLU A 118 3.74 2.95 -13.31
C GLU A 118 3.98 3.01 -11.79
N ALA A 119 3.79 1.89 -11.08
CA ALA A 119 4.10 1.80 -9.66
C ALA A 119 5.59 2.03 -9.38
N GLU A 120 6.50 1.42 -10.16
CA GLU A 120 7.94 1.65 -10.07
C GLU A 120 8.29 3.12 -10.31
N PHE A 121 7.67 3.74 -11.32
CA PHE A 121 7.85 5.16 -11.60
C PHE A 121 7.39 6.05 -10.43
N GLN A 122 6.19 5.79 -9.88
CA GLN A 122 5.67 6.53 -8.74
C GLN A 122 6.53 6.35 -7.49
N LEU A 123 6.99 5.13 -7.20
CA LEU A 123 7.89 4.87 -6.08
C LEU A 123 9.17 5.70 -6.20
N LYS A 124 9.83 5.69 -7.37
CA LYS A 124 11.04 6.50 -7.59
C LYS A 124 10.78 7.98 -7.35
N ARG A 125 9.63 8.49 -7.80
CA ARG A 125 9.23 9.89 -7.57
C ARG A 125 9.01 10.20 -6.10
N LEU A 126 8.28 9.34 -5.38
CA LEU A 126 8.01 9.51 -3.95
C LEU A 126 9.29 9.42 -3.12
N SER A 127 10.21 8.51 -3.45
CA SER A 127 11.51 8.40 -2.77
C SER A 127 12.31 9.70 -2.88
N ASN A 128 12.30 10.37 -4.05
CA ASN A 128 12.95 11.67 -4.22
C ASN A 128 12.32 12.78 -3.37
N ILE A 129 11.02 12.69 -3.09
CA ILE A 129 10.32 13.64 -2.20
C ILE A 129 10.66 13.32 -0.74
N SER A 130 10.67 12.03 -0.37
CA SER A 130 10.98 11.58 0.99
C SER A 130 12.44 11.81 1.41
N MET A 131 13.35 12.10 0.49
CA MET A 131 14.74 12.44 0.81
C MET A 131 14.95 13.94 1.06
N LYS A 132 13.96 14.78 0.75
CA LYS A 132 13.98 16.22 1.04
C LYS A 132 13.41 16.47 2.44
#